data_AF-A0A1F6PLK8-F1
#
_entry.id   AF-A0A1F6PLK8-F1
#
_cell.length_a   1.000
_cell.length_b   1.000
_cell.length_c   1.000
_cell.angle_alpha   90.00
_cell.angle_beta   90.00
_cell.angle_gamma   90.00
#
_symmetry.space_group_name_H-M   'P 1'
#
loop_
_entity.id
_entity.type
_entity.pdbx_description
1 polymer ?
#
loop_
_entity_poly.entity_id
_entity_poly.type
_entity_poly.pdbx_seq_one_letter_code
_entity_poly.pdbx_strand_id
1 'polypeptide(L)'
;MKLFDNNEDDPLGIYPRIDDISVDMPAVSEHCAVTRLPDLFHSVRSDTLPVIDLQGKIIGIVSEYDLARVVPDLSINEYSYQCDVKVHDIMTKEVWTEQKNTNIKELFNKLNNMHTRVIPIVDKDNYYTGNSITRTSIITYITRLIKPNSLGGLATPLGVYITDGKHQAGAGNLGLFLTGASLGVMLIVIEQVFGFAFKYFDINTTNAAIFPVVFVLQISVFILLLRLTPLAKIHAAEHQTINAIEKGLPLTLETVKLQPREHVRCGTNLMVLFIGLQLVILTFVGYLSKIEPFFQFIFLFGG
;
A
#
# COMPACT_ATOMS: atom_id res chain seq x y z
N MET A 1 29.04 -1.47 -11.86
CA MET A 1 27.83 -2.29 -12.05
C MET A 1 27.31 -1.99 -13.45
N LYS A 2 27.62 -2.83 -14.45
CA LYS A 2 27.14 -2.66 -15.83
C LYS A 2 25.67 -3.10 -15.88
N LEU A 3 24.75 -2.15 -15.82
CA LEU A 3 23.31 -2.43 -15.82
C LEU A 3 22.75 -2.73 -17.22
N PHE A 4 23.52 -2.44 -18.27
CA PHE A 4 23.13 -2.67 -19.66
C PHE A 4 24.35 -3.18 -20.43
N ASP A 5 24.22 -4.34 -21.09
CA ASP A 5 25.24 -4.80 -22.01
C ASP A 5 25.24 -3.89 -23.25
N ASN A 6 26.44 -3.57 -23.73
CA ASN A 6 26.67 -2.46 -24.66
C ASN A 6 26.44 -2.83 -26.14
N ASN A 7 26.05 -4.06 -26.44
CA ASN A 7 25.88 -4.53 -27.81
C ASN A 7 24.51 -5.17 -27.96
N GLU A 8 23.55 -4.41 -28.48
CA GLU A 8 22.40 -4.84 -29.30
C GLU A 8 21.36 -3.71 -29.31
N ASP A 9 21.09 -3.19 -30.50
CA ASP A 9 19.87 -2.44 -30.80
C ASP A 9 18.69 -3.36 -30.48
N ASP A 10 17.73 -2.90 -29.66
CA ASP A 10 16.60 -3.68 -29.13
C ASP A 10 15.66 -4.17 -30.26
N PRO A 11 15.75 -5.43 -30.73
CA PRO A 11 14.93 -5.91 -31.83
C PRO A 11 13.57 -6.43 -31.33
N LEU A 12 13.36 -6.50 -30.01
CA LEU A 12 12.28 -7.24 -29.36
C LEU A 12 11.41 -6.38 -28.41
N GLY A 13 11.75 -5.11 -28.21
CA GLY A 13 11.01 -4.19 -27.33
C GLY A 13 11.06 -4.59 -25.85
N ILE A 14 12.17 -5.21 -25.43
CA ILE A 14 12.30 -5.82 -24.09
C ILE A 14 12.65 -4.77 -23.03
N TYR A 15 13.20 -3.61 -23.42
CA TYR A 15 13.49 -2.57 -22.46
C TYR A 15 12.22 -1.83 -22.03
N PRO A 16 11.98 -1.65 -20.72
CA PRO A 16 10.82 -0.93 -20.21
C PRO A 16 10.84 0.52 -20.67
N ARG A 17 9.64 1.08 -20.83
CA ARG A 17 9.41 2.44 -21.32
C ARG A 17 9.45 3.41 -20.15
N ILE A 18 9.71 4.68 -20.45
CA ILE A 18 9.65 5.75 -19.45
C ILE A 18 8.33 5.77 -18.67
N ASP A 19 7.22 5.42 -19.32
CA ASP A 19 5.91 5.30 -18.67
C ASP A 19 5.91 4.35 -17.46
N ASP A 20 6.68 3.26 -17.50
CA ASP A 20 6.71 2.23 -16.45
C ASP A 20 7.33 2.75 -15.14
N ILE A 21 8.10 3.84 -15.20
CA ILE A 21 8.78 4.46 -14.05
C ILE A 21 8.27 5.88 -13.75
N SER A 22 7.29 6.34 -14.51
CA SER A 22 6.72 7.67 -14.37
C SER A 22 5.85 7.78 -13.12
N VAL A 23 5.75 8.99 -12.59
CA VAL A 23 4.86 9.32 -11.48
C VAL A 23 3.88 10.40 -11.89
N ASP A 24 2.64 10.27 -11.43
CA ASP A 24 1.61 11.30 -11.58
C ASP A 24 2.06 12.57 -10.85
N MET A 25 2.11 13.69 -11.57
CA MET A 25 2.67 14.94 -11.10
C MET A 25 1.88 16.09 -11.74
N PRO A 26 0.98 16.76 -11.00
CA PRO A 26 0.23 17.87 -11.55
C PRO A 26 1.17 19.04 -11.91
N ALA A 27 0.83 19.75 -12.98
CA ALA A 27 1.53 20.95 -13.40
C ALA A 27 0.88 22.21 -12.82
N VAL A 28 1.66 23.29 -12.76
CA VAL A 28 1.23 24.61 -12.32
C VAL A 28 1.11 25.54 -13.53
N SER A 29 0.09 26.40 -13.55
CA SER A 29 -0.01 27.43 -14.58
C SER A 29 1.05 28.51 -14.38
N GLU A 30 1.59 29.03 -15.46
CA GLU A 30 2.52 30.16 -15.45
C GLU A 30 1.96 31.43 -14.79
N HIS A 31 0.64 31.60 -14.79
CA HIS A 31 -0.05 32.72 -14.18
C HIS A 31 -0.40 32.52 -12.71
N CYS A 32 -0.06 31.36 -12.13
CA CYS A 32 -0.29 31.09 -10.72
C CYS A 32 0.53 32.06 -9.86
N ALA A 33 -0.05 32.55 -8.76
CA ALA A 33 0.67 33.35 -7.78
C ALA A 33 1.68 32.48 -7.01
N VAL A 34 2.89 32.98 -6.81
CA VAL A 34 3.96 32.23 -6.12
C VAL A 34 3.60 31.86 -4.68
N THR A 35 2.70 32.61 -4.05
CA THR A 35 2.19 32.36 -2.69
C THR A 35 1.43 31.04 -2.54
N ARG A 36 0.94 30.45 -3.64
CA ARG A 36 0.25 29.14 -3.64
C ARG A 36 1.21 27.97 -3.80
N LEU A 37 2.47 28.20 -4.19
CA LEU A 37 3.43 27.13 -4.43
C LEU A 37 3.72 26.27 -3.19
N PRO A 38 3.83 26.81 -1.96
CA PRO A 38 4.04 25.97 -0.78
C PRO A 38 2.97 24.90 -0.58
N ASP A 39 1.70 25.27 -0.73
CA ASP A 39 0.57 24.35 -0.61
C ASP A 39 0.60 23.28 -1.72
N LEU A 40 0.97 23.68 -2.93
CA LEU A 40 1.09 22.77 -4.07
C LEU A 40 2.23 21.76 -3.87
N PHE A 41 3.43 22.21 -3.47
CA PHE A 41 4.56 21.33 -3.15
C PHE A 41 4.20 20.32 -2.07
N HIS A 42 3.53 20.76 -1.00
CA HIS A 42 3.09 19.90 0.08
C HIS A 42 2.04 18.87 -0.38
N SER A 43 1.07 19.28 -1.22
CA SER A 43 0.02 18.39 -1.71
C SER A 43 0.54 17.24 -2.56
N VAL A 44 1.58 17.51 -3.36
CA VAL A 44 2.19 16.54 -4.30
C VAL A 44 3.37 15.79 -3.67
N ARG A 45 3.84 16.22 -2.48
CA ARG A 45 5.07 15.72 -1.82
C ARG A 45 6.30 15.80 -2.73
N SER A 46 6.39 16.88 -3.49
CA SER A 46 7.50 17.17 -4.41
C SER A 46 7.95 18.61 -4.19
N ASP A 47 9.26 18.83 -4.25
CA ASP A 47 9.88 20.15 -4.11
C ASP A 47 9.96 20.92 -5.44
N THR A 48 9.58 20.28 -6.54
CA THR A 48 9.70 20.79 -7.91
C THR A 48 8.47 20.39 -8.71
N LEU A 49 7.92 21.34 -9.46
CA LEU A 49 6.72 21.15 -10.28
C LEU A 49 6.94 21.62 -11.72
N PRO A 50 6.34 20.93 -12.71
CA PRO A 50 6.29 21.43 -14.08
C PRO A 50 5.38 22.64 -14.20
N VAL A 51 5.75 23.58 -15.07
CA VAL A 51 4.96 24.78 -15.40
C VAL A 51 4.44 24.68 -16.83
N ILE A 52 3.15 24.92 -16.98
CA ILE A 52 2.44 24.88 -18.26
C ILE A 52 1.85 26.23 -18.66
N ASP A 53 1.74 26.44 -19.97
CA ASP A 53 0.98 27.54 -20.56
C ASP A 53 -0.54 27.25 -20.51
N LEU A 54 -1.34 28.21 -20.99
CA LEU A 54 -2.80 28.08 -21.09
C LEU A 54 -3.26 26.97 -22.04
N GLN A 55 -2.39 26.51 -22.94
CA GLN A 55 -2.67 25.45 -23.89
C GLN A 55 -2.30 24.07 -23.31
N GLY A 56 -1.53 24.00 -22.23
CA GLY A 56 -1.07 22.77 -21.60
C GLY A 56 0.32 22.29 -22.06
N LYS A 57 1.11 23.15 -22.71
CA LYS A 57 2.50 22.86 -23.09
C LYS A 57 3.45 23.21 -21.95
N ILE A 58 4.50 22.42 -21.81
CA ILE A 58 5.56 22.69 -20.83
C ILE A 58 6.36 23.93 -21.27
N ILE A 59 6.46 24.91 -20.37
CA ILE A 59 7.22 26.15 -20.59
C ILE A 59 8.27 26.42 -19.50
N GLY A 60 8.24 25.65 -18.41
CA GLY A 60 9.16 25.84 -17.29
C GLY A 60 9.07 24.75 -16.24
N ILE A 61 9.96 24.84 -15.25
CA ILE A 61 9.85 24.15 -13.97
C ILE A 61 10.03 25.17 -12.85
N VAL A 62 9.37 24.94 -11.72
CA VAL A 62 9.51 25.78 -10.54
C VAL A 62 9.81 24.91 -9.34
N SER A 63 10.82 25.28 -8.56
CA SER A 63 11.24 24.57 -7.36
C SER A 63 11.08 25.42 -6.10
N GLU A 64 11.11 24.77 -4.93
CA GLU A 64 11.20 25.46 -3.63
C GLU A 64 12.42 26.39 -3.57
N TYR A 65 13.51 26.05 -4.27
CA TYR A 65 14.70 26.89 -4.36
C TYR A 65 14.42 28.19 -5.13
N ASP A 66 13.70 28.12 -6.24
CA ASP A 66 13.32 29.31 -7.02
C ASP A 66 12.41 30.24 -6.22
N LEU A 67 11.48 29.66 -5.45
CA LEU A 67 10.65 30.41 -4.51
C LEU A 67 11.51 31.06 -3.42
N ALA A 68 12.41 30.32 -2.79
CA ALA A 68 13.27 30.82 -1.72
C ALA A 68 14.14 32.02 -2.15
N ARG A 69 14.50 32.13 -3.44
CA ARG A 69 15.26 33.27 -3.97
C ARG A 69 14.48 34.58 -3.95
N VAL A 70 13.15 34.54 -4.05
CA VAL A 70 12.30 35.74 -4.05
C VAL A 70 11.68 36.03 -2.68
N VAL A 71 11.65 35.05 -1.76
CA VAL A 71 11.13 35.23 -0.39
C VAL A 71 11.72 36.44 0.35
N PRO A 72 13.03 36.74 0.30
CA PRO A 72 13.58 37.93 0.94
C PRO A 72 12.91 39.23 0.48
N ASP A 73 12.77 39.42 -0.85
CA ASP A 73 12.15 40.60 -1.44
C ASP A 73 10.65 40.68 -1.14
N LEU A 74 9.98 39.53 -1.00
CA LEU A 74 8.57 39.42 -0.58
C LEU A 74 8.38 39.79 0.90
N SER A 75 9.37 39.51 1.76
CA SER A 75 9.27 39.64 3.23
C SER A 75 9.69 41.00 3.78
N ILE A 76 10.50 41.78 3.05
CA ILE A 76 11.05 43.06 3.53
C ILE A 76 10.05 44.22 3.41
N ASN A 77 9.03 44.10 2.56
CA ASN A 77 7.98 45.11 2.44
C ASN A 77 6.79 44.78 3.36
N GLU A 78 6.26 45.78 4.09
CA GLU A 78 5.10 45.68 5.01
C GLU A 78 3.79 45.15 4.36
N TYR A 79 3.82 44.78 3.08
CA TYR A 79 2.70 44.28 2.28
C TYR A 79 3.01 42.92 1.60
N SER A 80 3.67 41.99 2.29
CA SER A 80 4.03 40.66 1.78
C SER A 80 2.87 39.84 1.18
N TYR A 81 1.62 40.22 1.44
CA TYR A 81 0.41 39.60 0.91
C TYR A 81 -0.08 40.18 -0.44
N GLN A 82 0.53 41.27 -0.93
CA GLN A 82 0.15 41.96 -2.19
C GLN A 82 1.11 41.72 -3.35
N CYS A 83 2.06 40.80 -3.21
CA CYS A 83 3.00 40.52 -4.29
C CYS A 83 2.33 39.80 -5.46
N ASP A 84 2.15 40.52 -6.58
CA ASP A 84 1.68 40.02 -7.87
C ASP A 84 2.78 39.25 -8.65
N VAL A 85 3.71 38.63 -7.92
CA VAL A 85 4.76 37.81 -8.53
C VAL A 85 4.13 36.49 -8.97
N LYS A 86 4.31 36.17 -10.25
CA LYS A 86 3.76 34.96 -10.85
C LYS A 86 4.84 33.90 -11.00
N VAL A 87 4.40 32.65 -11.15
CA VAL A 87 5.30 31.52 -11.42
C VAL A 87 6.18 31.79 -12.64
N HIS A 88 5.63 32.43 -13.69
CA HIS A 88 6.38 32.82 -14.88
C HIS A 88 7.66 33.62 -14.56
N ASP A 89 7.64 34.45 -13.52
CA ASP A 89 8.74 35.37 -13.19
C ASP A 89 9.91 34.67 -12.50
N ILE A 90 9.64 33.54 -11.84
CA ILE A 90 10.64 32.80 -11.04
C ILE A 90 11.03 31.45 -11.63
N MET A 91 10.22 30.90 -12.54
CA MET A 91 10.45 29.58 -13.10
C MET A 91 11.75 29.50 -13.92
N THR A 92 12.36 28.32 -13.91
CA THR A 92 13.43 27.99 -14.84
C THR A 92 12.81 27.63 -16.19
N LYS A 93 13.16 28.37 -17.24
CA LYS A 93 12.61 28.21 -18.61
C LYS A 93 13.26 27.07 -19.40
N GLU A 94 14.50 26.72 -19.06
CA GLU A 94 15.19 25.58 -19.68
C GLU A 94 14.75 24.28 -19.00
N VAL A 95 13.87 23.55 -19.68
CA VAL A 95 13.31 22.29 -19.18
C VAL A 95 13.76 21.14 -20.04
N TRP A 96 14.38 20.15 -19.42
CA TRP A 96 14.54 18.85 -20.05
C TRP A 96 13.21 18.08 -19.97
N THR A 97 12.62 17.80 -21.13
CA THR A 97 11.43 16.97 -21.28
C THR A 97 11.75 15.66 -21.99
N GLU A 98 10.96 14.62 -21.75
CA GLU A 98 11.07 13.33 -22.42
C GLU A 98 9.73 12.88 -23.01
N GLN A 99 9.77 12.07 -24.06
CA GLN A 99 8.56 11.57 -24.70
C GLN A 99 8.05 10.30 -24.02
N LYS A 100 6.73 10.12 -24.06
CA LYS A 100 6.01 8.97 -23.49
C LYS A 100 6.59 7.58 -23.86
N ASN A 101 7.18 7.47 -25.04
CA ASN A 101 7.69 6.21 -25.60
C ASN A 101 9.23 6.10 -25.63
N THR A 102 9.97 7.04 -25.03
CA THR A 102 11.43 6.97 -25.00
C THR A 102 11.88 5.73 -24.20
N ASN A 103 12.94 5.08 -24.69
CA ASN A 103 13.55 3.94 -24.02
C ASN A 103 14.34 4.41 -22.77
N ILE A 104 14.17 3.71 -21.65
CA ILE A 104 14.87 4.02 -20.40
C ILE A 104 16.41 4.03 -20.56
N LYS A 105 16.98 3.24 -21.47
CA LYS A 105 18.43 3.22 -21.75
C LYS A 105 18.93 4.59 -22.26
N GLU A 106 18.14 5.26 -23.10
CA GLU A 106 18.47 6.58 -23.61
C GLU A 106 18.42 7.64 -22.49
N LEU A 107 17.42 7.55 -21.63
CA LEU A 107 17.32 8.38 -20.43
C LEU A 107 18.57 8.21 -19.54
N PHE A 108 19.01 6.97 -19.32
CA PHE A 108 20.18 6.67 -18.50
C PHE A 108 21.50 7.16 -19.07
N ASN A 109 21.66 7.13 -20.39
CA ASN A 109 22.84 7.70 -21.03
C ASN A 109 22.90 9.23 -20.86
N LYS A 110 21.74 9.88 -20.73
CA LYS A 110 21.62 11.33 -20.51
C LYS A 110 21.61 11.73 -19.03
N LEU A 111 21.46 10.80 -18.09
CA LEU A 111 21.33 11.10 -16.65
C LEU A 111 22.49 11.91 -16.06
N ASN A 112 23.71 11.73 -16.57
CA ASN A 112 24.88 12.49 -16.09
C ASN A 112 24.73 14.00 -16.32
N ASN A 113 23.87 14.40 -17.26
CA ASN A 113 23.56 15.79 -17.58
C ASN A 113 22.27 16.27 -16.90
N MET A 114 21.73 15.50 -15.93
CA MET A 114 20.48 15.83 -15.25
C MET A 114 20.67 16.98 -14.27
N HIS A 115 20.46 18.21 -14.73
CA HIS A 115 20.52 19.40 -13.89
C HIS A 115 19.25 19.63 -13.05
N THR A 116 18.14 18.95 -13.37
CA THR A 116 16.83 19.13 -12.72
C THR A 116 16.44 17.92 -11.87
N ARG A 117 15.52 18.09 -10.92
CA ARG A 117 15.00 16.99 -10.07
C ARG A 117 13.83 16.23 -10.71
N VAL A 118 13.14 16.88 -11.64
CA VAL A 118 11.93 16.41 -12.32
C VAL A 118 12.10 16.59 -13.81
N ILE A 119 11.71 15.56 -14.57
CA ILE A 119 11.69 15.53 -16.04
C ILE A 119 10.23 15.34 -16.48
N PRO A 120 9.57 16.38 -16.99
CA PRO A 120 8.19 16.27 -17.46
C PRO A 120 8.07 15.36 -18.69
N ILE A 121 7.05 14.51 -18.72
CA ILE A 121 6.75 13.67 -19.87
C ILE A 121 5.74 14.39 -20.76
N VAL A 122 6.10 14.53 -22.03
CA VAL A 122 5.30 15.22 -23.04
C VAL A 122 4.88 14.30 -24.18
N ASP A 123 3.79 14.66 -24.84
CA ASP A 123 3.40 14.03 -26.11
C ASP A 123 4.21 14.62 -27.29
N LYS A 124 3.99 14.09 -28.51
CA LYS A 124 4.65 14.52 -29.75
C LYS A 124 4.51 16.01 -30.03
N ASP A 125 3.39 16.60 -29.61
CA ASP A 125 3.09 18.02 -29.80
C ASP A 125 3.52 18.91 -28.61
N ASN A 126 4.35 18.36 -27.70
CA ASN A 126 4.90 19.01 -26.51
C ASN A 126 3.87 19.37 -25.42
N TYR A 127 2.69 18.76 -25.46
CA TYR A 127 1.70 18.87 -24.39
C TYR A 127 2.08 17.99 -23.21
N TYR A 128 1.90 18.52 -22.01
CA TYR A 128 2.17 17.79 -20.79
C TYR A 128 1.18 16.65 -20.59
N THR A 129 1.68 15.46 -20.27
CA THR A 129 0.85 14.25 -20.14
C THR A 129 0.25 14.07 -18.75
N GLY A 130 0.65 14.87 -17.76
CA GLY A 130 0.34 14.67 -16.35
C GLY A 130 1.39 13.85 -15.60
N ASN A 131 2.29 13.18 -16.33
CA ASN A 131 3.33 12.34 -15.74
C ASN A 131 4.70 12.99 -15.80
N SER A 132 5.51 12.74 -14.79
CA SER A 132 6.91 13.17 -14.74
C SER A 132 7.81 12.04 -14.22
N ILE A 133 9.10 12.11 -14.53
CA ILE A 133 10.12 11.25 -13.94
C ILE A 133 10.85 12.04 -12.85
N THR A 134 10.92 11.47 -11.65
CA THR A 134 11.71 12.07 -10.57
C THR A 134 13.03 11.32 -10.39
N ARG A 135 14.04 11.99 -9.80
CA ARG A 135 15.27 11.31 -9.36
C ARG A 135 14.97 10.12 -8.45
N THR A 136 13.97 10.25 -7.57
CA THR A 136 13.51 9.15 -6.70
C THR A 136 12.99 7.98 -7.51
N SER A 137 12.17 8.21 -8.54
CA SER A 137 11.68 7.14 -9.43
C SER A 137 12.82 6.41 -10.13
N ILE A 138 13.79 7.16 -10.67
CA ILE A 138 14.98 6.61 -11.32
C ILE A 138 15.81 5.76 -10.36
N ILE A 139 16.13 6.29 -9.17
CA ILE A 139 16.89 5.58 -8.15
C ILE A 139 16.14 4.33 -7.72
N THR A 140 14.83 4.44 -7.46
CA THR A 140 13.96 3.33 -7.06
C THR A 140 13.97 2.22 -8.10
N TYR A 141 13.88 2.59 -9.39
CA TYR A 141 13.93 1.65 -10.48
C TYR A 141 15.32 0.97 -10.61
N ILE A 142 16.40 1.76 -10.60
CA ILE A 142 17.78 1.23 -10.70
C ILE A 142 18.11 0.28 -9.56
N THR A 143 17.70 0.64 -8.35
CA THR A 143 17.94 -0.14 -7.14
C THR A 143 16.95 -1.28 -6.96
N ARG A 144 15.89 -1.34 -7.78
CA ARG A 144 14.71 -2.23 -7.61
C ARG A 144 14.07 -2.10 -6.23
N LEU A 145 14.22 -0.96 -5.57
CA LEU A 145 13.65 -0.70 -4.25
C LEU A 145 12.16 -0.28 -4.35
N ILE A 146 11.39 -0.86 -5.27
CA ILE A 146 9.93 -0.69 -5.25
C ILE A 146 9.41 -1.52 -4.08
N LYS A 147 9.29 -0.83 -2.94
CA LYS A 147 8.70 -1.38 -1.74
C LYS A 147 7.25 -0.90 -1.69
N PRO A 148 6.25 -1.76 -1.94
CA PRO A 148 4.87 -1.38 -1.65
C PRO A 148 4.79 -1.00 -0.16
N ASN A 149 4.18 0.15 0.14
CA ASN A 149 4.11 0.69 1.51
C ASN A 149 3.42 -0.28 2.48
N SER A 150 2.46 -1.05 1.97
CA SER A 150 1.70 -2.06 2.69
C SER A 150 1.31 -3.19 1.74
N LEU A 151 1.50 -4.43 2.19
CA LEU A 151 1.01 -5.64 1.54
C LEU A 151 0.06 -6.37 2.49
N GLY A 152 -1.13 -6.66 1.99
CA GLY A 152 -2.05 -7.62 2.60
C GLY A 152 -1.85 -8.98 1.95
N GLY A 153 -1.95 -10.04 2.75
CA GLY A 153 -1.93 -11.41 2.28
C GLY A 153 -3.07 -12.23 2.84
N LEU A 154 -3.42 -13.30 2.13
CA LEU A 154 -4.31 -14.34 2.62
C LEU A 154 -3.92 -15.70 2.07
N ALA A 155 -3.93 -16.72 2.93
CA ALA A 155 -3.83 -18.11 2.53
C ALA A 155 -5.15 -18.60 1.94
N THR A 156 -5.12 -19.07 0.69
CA THR A 156 -6.28 -19.64 0.01
C THR A 156 -6.06 -21.10 -0.35
N PRO A 157 -7.12 -21.90 -0.58
CA PRO A 157 -6.97 -23.28 -1.07
C PRO A 157 -6.24 -23.39 -2.41
N LEU A 158 -6.26 -22.32 -3.22
CA LEU A 158 -5.59 -22.27 -4.53
C LEU A 158 -4.17 -21.70 -4.47
N GLY A 159 -3.72 -21.23 -3.30
CA GLY A 159 -2.38 -20.67 -3.12
C GLY A 159 -2.39 -19.35 -2.33
N VAL A 160 -1.28 -18.63 -2.43
CA VAL A 160 -1.08 -17.35 -1.74
C VAL A 160 -1.79 -16.24 -2.52
N TYR A 161 -2.65 -15.47 -1.85
CA TYR A 161 -3.23 -14.24 -2.36
C TYR A 161 -2.49 -13.04 -1.76
N ILE A 162 -2.11 -12.06 -2.58
CA ILE A 162 -1.45 -10.82 -2.13
C ILE A 162 -2.15 -9.62 -2.78
N THR A 163 -2.30 -8.53 -2.02
CA THR A 163 -2.86 -7.26 -2.50
C THR A 163 -2.16 -6.06 -1.86
N ASP A 164 -2.00 -4.97 -2.60
CA ASP A 164 -1.57 -3.67 -2.07
C ASP A 164 -2.75 -2.66 -1.95
N GLY A 165 -3.98 -3.13 -2.22
CA GLY A 165 -5.19 -2.32 -2.26
C GLY A 165 -5.60 -1.84 -3.66
N LYS A 166 -4.69 -1.87 -4.65
CA LYS A 166 -4.94 -1.50 -6.06
C LYS A 166 -4.66 -2.66 -7.02
N HIS A 167 -3.60 -3.40 -6.75
CA HIS A 167 -3.11 -4.53 -7.53
C HIS A 167 -3.24 -5.82 -6.72
N GLN A 168 -3.48 -6.92 -7.42
CA GLN A 168 -3.62 -8.26 -6.83
C GLN A 168 -2.66 -9.21 -7.52
N ALA A 169 -2.10 -10.15 -6.75
CA ALA A 169 -1.16 -11.15 -7.24
C ALA A 169 -1.39 -12.52 -6.58
N GLY A 170 -1.02 -13.58 -7.30
CA GLY A 170 -1.14 -14.96 -6.84
C GLY A 170 -2.51 -15.56 -7.11
N ALA A 171 -3.14 -16.16 -6.10
CA ALA A 171 -4.48 -16.71 -6.22
C ALA A 171 -5.48 -15.60 -6.62
N GLY A 172 -6.40 -15.89 -7.55
CA GLY A 172 -7.41 -14.91 -7.97
C GLY A 172 -8.60 -14.82 -6.99
N ASN A 173 -9.62 -14.05 -7.37
CA ASN A 173 -10.87 -13.90 -6.60
C ASN A 173 -11.57 -15.24 -6.30
N LEU A 174 -11.42 -16.24 -7.18
CA LEU A 174 -11.93 -17.58 -6.93
C LEU A 174 -11.27 -18.23 -5.71
N GLY A 175 -9.96 -18.02 -5.49
CA GLY A 175 -9.26 -18.54 -4.32
C GLY A 175 -9.80 -17.91 -3.04
N LEU A 176 -10.05 -16.60 -3.06
CA LEU A 176 -10.66 -15.88 -1.94
C LEU A 176 -12.06 -16.42 -1.62
N PHE A 177 -12.91 -16.58 -2.63
CA PHE A 177 -14.25 -17.15 -2.49
C PHE A 177 -14.21 -18.57 -1.90
N LEU A 178 -13.36 -19.44 -2.43
CA LEU A 178 -13.19 -20.81 -1.96
C LEU A 178 -12.67 -20.87 -0.52
N THR A 179 -11.86 -19.90 -0.10
CA THR A 179 -11.42 -19.79 1.30
C THR A 179 -12.62 -19.58 2.21
N GLY A 180 -13.48 -18.60 1.88
CA GLY A 180 -14.71 -18.34 2.63
C GLY A 180 -15.65 -19.56 2.65
N ALA A 181 -15.85 -20.20 1.50
CA ALA A 181 -16.68 -21.41 1.41
C ALA A 181 -16.10 -22.56 2.24
N SER A 182 -14.78 -22.80 2.18
CA SER A 182 -14.11 -23.85 2.95
C SER A 182 -14.21 -23.60 4.46
N LEU A 183 -14.04 -22.36 4.91
CA LEU A 183 -14.18 -22.01 6.33
C LEU A 183 -15.63 -22.16 6.80
N GLY A 184 -16.60 -21.71 5.99
CA GLY A 184 -18.02 -21.87 6.27
C GLY A 184 -18.44 -23.34 6.39
N VAL A 185 -18.00 -24.20 5.46
CA VAL A 185 -18.24 -25.64 5.53
C VAL A 185 -17.62 -26.25 6.78
N MET A 186 -16.39 -25.87 7.12
CA MET A 186 -15.73 -26.37 8.33
C MET A 186 -16.52 -26.00 9.60
N LEU A 187 -17.01 -24.76 9.70
CA LEU A 187 -17.83 -24.33 10.84
C LEU A 187 -19.16 -25.11 10.93
N ILE A 188 -19.86 -25.28 9.80
CA ILE A 188 -21.11 -26.06 9.76
C ILE A 188 -20.86 -27.50 10.20
N VAL A 189 -19.80 -28.14 9.71
CA VAL A 189 -19.45 -29.52 10.09
C VAL A 189 -19.17 -29.62 11.58
N ILE A 190 -18.41 -28.68 12.15
CA ILE A 190 -18.15 -28.65 13.60
C ILE A 190 -19.45 -28.50 14.38
N GLU A 191 -20.32 -27.57 13.98
CA GLU A 191 -21.60 -27.35 14.65
C GLU A 191 -22.48 -28.60 14.63
N GLN A 192 -22.58 -29.28 13.48
CA GLN A 192 -23.38 -30.50 13.35
C GLN A 192 -22.81 -31.66 14.17
N VAL A 193 -21.49 -31.87 14.15
CA VAL A 193 -20.82 -32.94 14.90
C VAL A 193 -20.98 -32.73 16.40
N PHE A 194 -20.76 -31.51 16.88
CA PHE A 194 -20.93 -31.17 18.29
C PHE A 194 -22.40 -31.21 18.72
N GLY A 195 -23.31 -30.71 17.90
CA GLY A 195 -24.75 -30.77 18.17
C GLY A 195 -25.25 -32.21 18.32
N PHE A 196 -24.78 -33.10 17.45
CA PHE A 196 -25.07 -34.54 17.56
C PHE A 196 -24.46 -35.15 18.83
N ALA A 197 -23.18 -34.86 19.13
CA ALA A 197 -22.50 -35.37 20.31
C ALA A 197 -23.19 -34.93 21.62
N PHE A 198 -23.52 -33.65 21.76
CA PHE A 198 -24.18 -33.14 22.97
C PHE A 198 -25.58 -33.72 23.16
N LYS A 199 -26.33 -33.91 22.06
CA LYS A 199 -27.62 -34.61 22.12
C LYS A 199 -27.47 -36.06 22.55
N TYR A 200 -26.42 -36.75 22.09
CA TYR A 200 -26.16 -38.15 22.45
C TYR A 200 -25.76 -38.31 23.93
N PHE A 201 -24.99 -37.35 24.48
CA PHE A 201 -24.55 -37.36 25.88
C PHE A 201 -25.49 -36.62 26.85
N ASP A 202 -26.65 -36.14 26.39
CA ASP A 202 -27.63 -35.36 27.17
C ASP A 202 -27.02 -34.13 27.87
N ILE A 203 -26.05 -33.48 27.22
CA ILE A 203 -25.35 -32.31 27.76
C ILE A 203 -26.21 -31.07 27.50
N ASN A 204 -26.69 -30.44 28.57
CA ASN A 204 -27.46 -29.20 28.47
C ASN A 204 -26.55 -27.98 28.22
N THR A 205 -26.44 -27.59 26.96
CA THR A 205 -25.62 -26.45 26.49
C THR A 205 -26.17 -25.07 26.86
N THR A 206 -27.41 -24.99 27.38
CA THR A 206 -28.02 -23.73 27.83
C THR A 206 -27.53 -23.27 29.21
N ASN A 207 -26.80 -24.14 29.93
CA ASN A 207 -26.20 -23.77 31.20
C ASN A 207 -25.04 -22.77 31.01
N ALA A 208 -25.12 -21.63 31.68
CA ALA A 208 -24.12 -20.55 31.62
C ALA A 208 -22.70 -21.01 32.01
N ALA A 209 -22.56 -22.07 32.82
CA ALA A 209 -21.25 -22.61 33.18
C ALA A 209 -20.66 -23.53 32.08
N ILE A 210 -21.51 -24.19 31.28
CA ILE A 210 -21.10 -25.19 30.29
C ILE A 210 -20.88 -24.55 28.92
N PHE A 211 -21.68 -23.55 28.58
CA PHE A 211 -21.59 -22.79 27.33
C PHE A 211 -20.16 -22.30 26.97
N PRO A 212 -19.41 -21.62 27.85
CA PRO A 212 -18.06 -21.17 27.52
C PRO A 212 -17.08 -22.32 27.30
N VAL A 213 -17.22 -23.42 28.04
CA VAL A 213 -16.39 -24.62 27.89
C VAL A 213 -16.62 -25.26 26.52
N VAL A 214 -17.89 -25.38 26.11
CA VAL A 214 -18.27 -25.88 24.79
C VAL A 214 -17.73 -24.98 23.67
N PHE A 215 -17.83 -23.67 23.82
CA PHE A 215 -17.33 -22.71 22.83
C PHE A 215 -15.81 -22.80 22.65
N VAL A 216 -15.06 -22.86 23.75
CA VAL A 216 -13.60 -23.06 23.72
C VAL A 216 -13.25 -24.39 23.06
N LEU A 217 -14.00 -25.46 23.35
CA LEU A 217 -13.79 -26.77 22.75
C LEU A 217 -14.02 -26.76 21.23
N GLN A 218 -15.10 -26.11 20.76
CA GLN A 218 -15.40 -25.94 19.34
C GLN A 218 -14.31 -25.14 18.61
N ILE A 219 -13.86 -24.02 19.18
CA ILE A 219 -12.74 -23.24 18.64
C ILE A 219 -11.46 -24.07 18.59
N SER A 220 -11.18 -24.86 19.62
CA SER A 220 -9.99 -25.70 19.69
C SER A 220 -9.98 -26.74 18.56
N VAL A 221 -11.14 -27.36 18.29
CA VAL A 221 -11.30 -28.28 17.16
C VAL A 221 -11.19 -27.55 15.82
N PHE A 222 -11.75 -26.35 15.70
CA PHE A 222 -11.61 -25.53 14.49
C PHE A 222 -10.14 -25.20 14.18
N ILE A 223 -9.37 -24.73 15.16
CA ILE A 223 -7.94 -24.44 15.01
C ILE A 223 -7.16 -25.71 14.66
N LEU A 224 -7.49 -26.85 15.29
CA LEU A 224 -6.88 -28.13 14.97
C LEU A 224 -7.15 -28.52 13.52
N LEU A 225 -8.40 -28.42 13.06
CA LEU A 225 -8.77 -28.71 11.68
C LEU A 225 -8.04 -27.79 10.69
N LEU A 226 -7.97 -26.49 10.95
CA LEU A 226 -7.18 -25.56 10.14
C LEU A 226 -5.71 -25.99 10.03
N ARG A 227 -5.10 -26.43 11.14
CA ARG A 227 -3.72 -26.93 11.17
C ARG A 227 -3.53 -28.22 10.38
N LEU A 228 -4.56 -29.06 10.29
CA LEU A 228 -4.55 -30.29 9.49
C LEU A 228 -4.74 -30.03 7.99
N THR A 229 -5.31 -28.88 7.61
CA THR A 229 -5.45 -28.49 6.20
C THR A 229 -4.15 -27.90 5.63
N PRO A 230 -4.00 -27.90 4.28
CA PRO A 230 -2.87 -27.24 3.62
C PRO A 230 -2.78 -25.72 3.88
N LEU A 231 -3.86 -25.07 4.33
CA LEU A 231 -3.94 -23.63 4.54
C LEU A 231 -2.85 -23.12 5.49
N ALA A 232 -2.55 -23.86 6.56
CA ALA A 232 -1.48 -23.47 7.49
C ALA A 232 -0.10 -23.40 6.81
N LYS A 233 0.17 -24.30 5.85
CA LYS A 233 1.43 -24.27 5.07
C LYS A 233 1.44 -23.11 4.08
N ILE A 234 0.31 -22.86 3.42
CA ILE A 234 0.15 -21.76 2.47
C ILE A 234 0.27 -20.40 3.17
N HIS A 235 -0.26 -20.28 4.39
CA HIS A 235 -0.11 -19.09 5.22
C HIS A 235 1.34 -18.82 5.62
N ALA A 236 2.10 -19.86 5.97
CA ALA A 236 3.53 -19.69 6.20
C ALA A 236 4.26 -19.19 4.92
N ALA A 237 3.88 -19.73 3.75
CA ALA A 237 4.43 -19.30 2.47
C ALA A 237 4.05 -17.85 2.11
N GLU A 238 2.83 -17.42 2.47
CA GLU A 238 2.35 -16.03 2.34
C GLU A 238 3.27 -15.07 3.12
N HIS A 239 3.49 -15.32 4.42
CA HIS A 239 4.38 -14.48 5.25
C HIS A 239 5.80 -14.43 4.72
N GLN A 240 6.34 -15.57 4.31
CA GLN A 240 7.68 -15.66 3.74
C GLN A 240 7.79 -14.85 2.43
N THR A 241 6.75 -14.90 1.59
CA THR A 241 6.71 -14.15 0.34
C THR A 241 6.63 -12.65 0.60
N ILE A 242 5.74 -12.21 1.51
CA ILE A 242 5.61 -10.81 1.89
C ILE A 242 6.92 -10.28 2.49
N ASN A 243 7.54 -11.03 3.40
CA ASN A 243 8.84 -10.68 3.99
C ASN A 243 9.96 -10.54 2.94
N ALA A 244 9.95 -11.37 1.89
CA ALA A 244 10.91 -11.26 0.79
C ALA A 244 10.68 -9.97 -0.03
N ILE A 245 9.40 -9.66 -0.34
CA ILE A 245 9.02 -8.43 -1.04
C ILE A 245 9.39 -7.19 -0.19
N GLU A 246 9.06 -7.20 1.10
CA GLU A 246 9.41 -6.14 2.05
C GLU A 246 10.92 -6.06 2.34
N LYS A 247 11.75 -6.95 1.82
CA LYS A 247 13.22 -6.79 1.89
C LYS A 247 13.83 -6.46 0.52
N GLY A 248 13.01 -6.32 -0.51
CA GLY A 248 13.46 -6.09 -1.89
C GLY A 248 14.29 -7.26 -2.43
N LEU A 249 14.07 -8.46 -1.91
CA LEU A 249 14.83 -9.64 -2.29
C LEU A 249 14.25 -10.28 -3.56
N PRO A 250 15.08 -10.96 -4.39
CA PRO A 250 14.58 -11.71 -5.54
C PRO A 250 13.53 -12.74 -5.12
N LEU A 251 12.38 -12.78 -5.80
CA LEU A 251 11.30 -13.73 -5.53
C LEU A 251 11.59 -15.12 -6.11
N THR A 252 12.73 -15.67 -5.73
CA THR A 252 13.10 -17.07 -6.01
C THR A 252 12.71 -17.95 -4.84
N LEU A 253 12.43 -19.23 -5.10
CA LEU A 253 12.05 -20.19 -4.07
C LEU A 253 13.07 -20.26 -2.92
N GLU A 254 14.35 -20.19 -3.25
CA GLU A 254 15.46 -20.25 -2.29
C GLU A 254 15.41 -19.05 -1.33
N THR A 255 15.24 -17.85 -1.88
CA THR A 255 15.25 -16.61 -1.12
C THR A 255 14.01 -16.46 -0.23
N VAL A 256 12.84 -16.87 -0.74
CA VAL A 256 11.57 -16.84 0.00
C VAL A 256 11.60 -17.84 1.16
N LYS A 257 12.12 -19.06 0.96
CA LYS A 257 12.19 -20.07 2.01
C LYS A 257 13.04 -19.65 3.22
N LEU A 258 14.03 -18.78 3.02
CA LEU A 258 14.89 -18.24 4.08
C LEU A 258 14.21 -17.15 4.92
N GLN A 259 13.04 -16.65 4.51
CA GLN A 259 12.33 -15.62 5.26
C GLN A 259 11.64 -16.18 6.51
N PRO A 260 11.46 -15.35 7.55
CA PRO A 260 10.68 -15.75 8.73
C PRO A 260 9.23 -16.04 8.36
N ARG A 261 8.61 -16.95 9.12
CA ARG A 261 7.20 -17.33 8.95
C ARG A 261 6.27 -16.40 9.71
N GLU A 262 6.79 -15.67 10.71
CA GLU A 262 6.05 -14.59 11.36
C GLU A 262 6.10 -13.29 10.55
N HIS A 263 4.99 -12.55 10.60
CA HIS A 263 4.87 -11.21 10.05
C HIS A 263 4.10 -10.33 11.03
N VAL A 264 4.59 -9.11 11.25
CA VAL A 264 4.04 -8.18 12.26
C VAL A 264 2.62 -7.69 11.94
N ARG A 265 2.20 -7.76 10.66
CA ARG A 265 0.86 -7.35 10.21
C ARG A 265 -0.10 -8.52 9.99
N CYS A 266 0.17 -9.67 10.59
CA CYS A 266 -0.69 -10.84 10.44
C CYS A 266 -2.05 -10.64 11.14
N GLY A 267 -3.14 -10.64 10.36
CA GLY A 267 -4.51 -10.47 10.86
C GLY A 267 -4.97 -11.55 11.85
N THR A 268 -4.27 -12.69 11.91
CA THR A 268 -4.56 -13.78 12.85
C THR A 268 -4.34 -13.36 14.32
N ASN A 269 -3.37 -12.49 14.61
CA ASN A 269 -3.16 -11.96 15.96
C ASN A 269 -4.35 -11.10 16.42
N LEU A 270 -4.92 -10.32 15.49
CA LEU A 270 -6.11 -9.50 15.74
C LEU A 270 -7.35 -10.38 15.94
N MET A 271 -7.51 -11.45 15.14
CA MET A 271 -8.61 -12.40 15.31
C MET A 271 -8.55 -13.12 16.66
N VAL A 272 -7.37 -13.55 17.11
CA VAL A 272 -7.19 -14.18 18.43
C VAL A 272 -7.55 -13.20 19.55
N LEU A 273 -7.16 -11.93 19.43
CA LEU A 273 -7.55 -10.88 20.38
C LEU A 273 -9.08 -10.72 20.45
N PHE A 274 -9.76 -10.61 19.31
CA PHE A 274 -11.22 -10.43 19.29
C PHE A 274 -11.98 -11.66 19.78
N ILE A 275 -11.55 -12.87 19.43
CA ILE A 275 -12.14 -14.11 19.95
C ILE A 275 -11.94 -14.21 21.47
N GLY A 276 -10.74 -13.88 21.97
CA GLY A 276 -10.46 -13.84 23.40
C GLY A 276 -11.33 -12.82 24.13
N LEU A 277 -11.44 -11.60 23.59
CA LEU A 277 -12.30 -10.55 24.13
C LEU A 277 -13.78 -10.97 24.13
N GLN A 278 -14.27 -11.58 23.05
CA GLN A 278 -15.63 -12.09 22.96
C GLN A 278 -15.91 -13.17 24.00
N LEU A 279 -14.96 -14.07 24.26
CA LEU A 279 -15.05 -15.09 25.30
C LEU A 279 -15.16 -14.48 26.70
N VAL A 280 -14.36 -13.46 26.99
CA VAL A 280 -14.42 -12.70 28.26
C VAL A 280 -15.78 -12.01 28.38
N ILE A 281 -16.27 -11.36 27.33
CA ILE A 281 -17.58 -10.71 27.33
C ILE A 281 -18.69 -11.74 27.58
N LEU A 282 -18.72 -12.87 26.87
CA LEU A 282 -19.77 -13.88 27.00
C LEU A 282 -19.79 -14.54 28.39
N THR A 283 -18.61 -14.78 28.98
CA THR A 283 -18.51 -15.28 30.37
C THR A 283 -18.98 -14.23 31.38
N PHE A 284 -18.71 -12.95 31.13
CA PHE A 284 -19.16 -11.86 32.00
C PHE A 284 -20.61 -11.43 31.78
N VAL A 285 -21.22 -11.62 30.60
CA VAL A 285 -22.62 -11.22 30.34
C VAL A 285 -23.60 -11.96 31.25
N GLY A 286 -23.37 -13.24 31.52
CA GLY A 286 -24.16 -14.00 32.51
C GLY A 286 -23.94 -13.59 33.97
N TYR A 287 -22.85 -12.89 34.26
CA TYR A 287 -22.53 -12.32 35.58
C TYR A 287 -23.06 -10.88 35.71
N LEU A 288 -22.88 -10.06 34.67
CA LEU A 288 -23.39 -8.70 34.55
C LEU A 288 -24.91 -8.70 34.59
N SER A 289 -25.60 -9.63 33.93
CA SER A 289 -27.07 -9.73 33.98
C SER A 289 -27.65 -10.01 35.38
N LYS A 290 -26.81 -10.36 36.36
CA LYS A 290 -27.17 -10.48 37.78
C LYS A 290 -26.88 -9.22 38.60
N ILE A 291 -26.18 -8.24 38.03
CA ILE A 291 -25.90 -6.94 38.64
C ILE A 291 -27.12 -6.03 38.35
N GLU A 292 -27.59 -5.34 39.38
CA GLU A 292 -28.63 -4.29 39.29
C GLU A 292 -28.37 -3.37 38.09
N PRO A 293 -29.39 -3.05 37.25
CA PRO A 293 -29.25 -2.21 36.05
C PRO A 293 -28.54 -0.87 36.31
N PHE A 294 -28.67 -0.36 37.54
CA PHE A 294 -28.02 0.86 38.02
C PHE A 294 -26.48 0.79 37.98
N PHE A 295 -25.87 -0.33 38.35
CA PHE A 295 -24.41 -0.49 38.34
C PHE A 295 -23.88 -0.76 36.93
N GLN A 296 -24.67 -1.41 36.07
CA GLN A 296 -24.33 -1.54 34.65
C GLN A 296 -24.30 -0.18 33.95
N PHE A 297 -25.21 0.73 34.31
CA PHE A 297 -25.26 2.10 33.81
C PHE A 297 -24.03 2.92 34.23
N ILE A 298 -23.59 2.81 35.50
CA ILE A 298 -22.37 3.49 35.98
C ILE A 298 -21.11 2.96 35.29
N PHE A 299 -20.99 1.65 35.04
CA PHE A 299 -19.83 1.05 34.38
C PHE A 299 -19.69 1.46 32.90
N LEU A 300 -20.81 1.66 32.19
CA LEU A 300 -20.81 2.05 30.77
C LEU A 300 -20.52 3.54 30.54
N PHE A 301 -20.78 4.41 31.52
CA PHE A 301 -20.59 5.87 31.40
C PHE A 301 -19.44 6.42 32.27
N GLY A 302 -18.83 5.58 33.11
CA GLY A 302 -17.77 5.96 34.04
C GLY A 302 -16.35 5.56 33.62
N GLY A 303 -16.14 5.11 32.38
CA GLY A 303 -14.84 4.76 31.81
C GLY A 303 -14.38 5.73 30.73
#